data_AF-A0A1I6RBI2-F1
#
_entry.id   AF-A0A1I6RBI2-F1
#
_cell.length_a   1.000
_cell.length_b   1.000
_cell.length_c   1.000
_cell.angle_alpha   90.00
_cell.angle_beta   90.00
_cell.angle_gamma   90.00
#
_symmetry.space_group_name_H-M   'P 1'
#
loop_
_entity.id
_entity.type
_entity.pdbx_description
1 polymer ?
#
loop_
_entity_poly.entity_id
_entity_poly.type
_entity_poly.pdbx_seq_one_letter_code
_entity_poly.pdbx_strand_id
1 'polypeptide(L)'
;MARAFLFIVGMVIGAYGMVLSAQIPSYLVTSVQDTIRRDTIVLEEVVVHQKLSPEEQLEAKKAYHKEIFGLGDNKNMVIINPLGGIAVNIQKLYNHFSRRGKGARRLQRIFEEEYADDLVNALWNPLLDEYIPLQGDSLQKFSLYFKPDLDFLANATHYERVEYMVNSLKNYRDSVDVIHKNLELKAEP
;
A
#
# COMPACT_ATOMS: atom_id res chain seq x y z
N MET A 1 36.63 46.46 30.27
CA MET A 1 36.53 45.59 29.08
C MET A 1 35.18 44.85 29.01
N ALA A 2 34.06 45.51 29.32
CA ALA A 2 32.71 44.88 29.30
C ALA A 2 31.66 45.76 28.59
N ARG A 3 32.10 46.85 27.94
CA ARG A 3 31.25 47.82 27.22
C ARG A 3 31.38 47.72 25.70
N ALA A 4 32.33 46.94 25.18
CA ALA A 4 32.51 46.70 23.74
C ALA A 4 31.71 45.49 23.23
N PHE A 5 31.23 44.61 24.11
CA PHE A 5 30.54 43.37 23.72
C PHE A 5 29.02 43.55 23.49
N LEU A 6 28.42 44.59 24.07
CA LEU A 6 26.99 44.93 23.87
C LEU A 6 26.72 45.67 22.55
N PHE A 7 27.75 46.19 21.88
CA PHE A 7 27.59 46.90 20.61
C PHE A 7 27.56 45.96 19.40
N ILE A 8 28.14 44.77 19.50
CA ILE A 8 28.16 43.78 18.40
C ILE A 8 26.86 42.95 18.37
N VAL A 9 26.22 42.72 19.53
CA VAL A 9 24.93 42.00 19.60
C VAL A 9 23.74 42.87 19.14
N GLY A 10 23.84 44.20 19.27
CA GLY A 10 22.80 45.13 18.78
C GLY A 10 22.83 45.39 17.27
N MET A 11 23.95 45.11 16.58
CA MET A 11 24.12 45.42 15.15
C MET A 11 23.64 44.31 14.21
N VAL A 12 23.43 43.09 14.70
CA VAL A 12 22.91 41.96 13.90
C VAL A 12 21.38 41.96 13.83
N ILE A 13 20.70 42.60 14.78
CA ILE A 13 19.22 42.66 14.83
C ILE A 13 18.67 43.76 13.90
N GLY A 14 19.50 44.73 13.48
CA GLY A 14 19.10 45.85 12.62
C GLY A 14 19.14 45.61 11.10
N ALA A 15 19.60 44.44 10.63
CA ALA A 15 19.83 44.19 9.19
C ALA A 15 18.77 43.29 8.52
N TYR A 16 17.83 42.72 9.26
CA TYR A 16 16.76 41.86 8.72
C TYR A 16 15.37 42.49 8.84
N GLY A 17 15.30 43.80 9.00
CA GLY A 17 14.07 44.56 9.14
C GLY A 17 13.83 45.53 7.99
N MET A 18 13.75 45.07 6.73
CA MET A 18 13.04 45.86 5.71
C MET A 18 12.66 45.04 4.46
N VAL A 19 11.34 44.84 4.32
CA VAL A 19 10.54 44.87 3.07
C VAL A 19 10.71 43.74 2.06
N LEU A 20 9.74 42.82 2.08
CA LEU A 20 9.03 42.47 0.85
C LEU A 20 7.54 42.25 1.16
N SER A 21 6.76 43.33 0.98
CA SER A 21 5.30 43.28 0.93
C SER A 21 4.89 42.67 -0.41
N ALA A 22 4.53 41.39 -0.42
CA ALA A 22 3.77 40.80 -1.52
C ALA A 22 2.29 40.83 -1.13
N GLN A 23 1.54 41.74 -1.75
CA GLN A 23 0.09 41.81 -1.69
C GLN A 23 -0.51 40.47 -2.18
N ILE A 24 -1.21 39.75 -1.31
CA ILE A 24 -2.05 38.62 -1.70
C ILE A 24 -3.49 39.17 -1.84
N PRO A 25 -4.18 38.95 -2.98
CA PRO A 25 -5.47 39.57 -3.23
C PRO A 25 -6.57 39.01 -2.33
N SER A 26 -7.31 39.93 -1.72
CA SER A 26 -8.51 39.68 -0.94
C SER A 26 -9.69 39.33 -1.84
N TYR A 27 -10.29 38.15 -1.65
CA TYR A 27 -11.69 37.94 -1.96
C TYR A 27 -12.46 37.71 -0.65
N LEU A 28 -13.63 38.33 -0.58
CA LEU A 28 -14.39 38.62 0.63
C LEU A 28 -14.95 37.35 1.30
N VAL A 29 -14.48 37.04 2.51
CA VAL A 29 -15.20 36.16 3.44
C VAL A 29 -16.22 37.02 4.18
N THR A 30 -17.49 36.91 3.79
CA THR A 30 -18.60 37.46 4.60
C THR A 30 -18.94 36.41 5.66
N SER A 31 -18.49 36.62 6.90
CA SER A 31 -18.91 35.81 8.04
C SER A 31 -20.32 36.26 8.47
N VAL A 32 -21.34 35.55 8.01
CA VAL A 32 -22.64 35.53 8.68
C VAL A 32 -22.46 34.73 9.96
N GLN A 33 -22.62 35.38 11.10
CA GLN A 33 -22.52 34.74 12.41
C GLN A 33 -23.82 33.98 12.69
N ASP A 34 -23.91 32.77 12.14
CA ASP A 34 -25.03 31.85 12.37
C ASP A 34 -24.77 31.06 13.67
N THR A 35 -25.61 31.26 14.68
CA THR A 35 -25.46 30.74 16.05
C THR A 35 -25.81 29.25 16.20
N ILE A 36 -25.39 28.41 15.25
CA ILE A 36 -25.58 26.96 15.31
C ILE A 36 -24.21 26.31 15.19
N ARG A 37 -23.72 25.72 16.30
CA ARG A 37 -22.54 24.84 16.32
C ARG A 37 -22.80 23.64 15.41
N ARG A 38 -22.47 23.76 14.13
CA ARG A 38 -22.25 22.63 13.25
C ARG A 38 -20.74 22.40 13.27
N ASP A 39 -20.30 21.27 13.82
CA ASP A 39 -18.94 20.78 13.66
C ASP A 39 -18.75 20.47 12.17
N THR A 40 -18.42 21.48 11.37
CA THR A 40 -18.10 21.30 9.96
C THR A 40 -16.72 20.66 9.90
N ILE A 41 -16.71 19.33 9.75
CA ILE A 41 -15.50 18.58 9.40
C ILE A 41 -15.06 19.10 8.03
N VAL A 42 -14.05 19.95 7.99
CA VAL A 42 -13.38 20.31 6.75
C VAL A 42 -12.61 19.07 6.32
N LEU A 43 -13.18 18.32 5.38
CA LEU A 43 -12.51 17.17 4.78
C LEU A 43 -11.36 17.70 3.93
N GLU A 44 -10.14 17.30 4.27
CA GLU A 44 -8.96 17.55 3.45
C GLU A 44 -9.17 16.90 2.08
N GLU A 45 -8.90 17.65 1.01
CA GLU A 45 -9.04 17.14 -0.36
C GLU A 45 -8.06 15.99 -0.57
N VAL A 46 -8.59 14.78 -0.74
CA VAL A 46 -7.80 13.62 -1.13
C VAL A 46 -7.70 13.63 -2.65
N VAL A 47 -6.55 14.08 -3.16
CA VAL A 47 -6.23 13.99 -4.59
C VAL A 47 -6.03 12.51 -4.94
N VAL A 48 -6.94 11.94 -5.72
CA VAL A 48 -6.82 10.56 -6.21
C VAL A 48 -5.80 10.53 -7.34
N HIS A 49 -4.61 10.01 -7.06
CA HIS A 49 -3.59 9.79 -8.08
C HIS A 49 -3.93 8.56 -8.95
N GLN A 50 -3.33 8.50 -10.14
CA GLN A 50 -3.44 7.33 -11.03
C GLN A 50 -3.00 6.06 -10.29
N LYS A 51 -3.65 4.93 -10.60
CA LYS A 51 -3.33 3.64 -9.98
C LYS A 51 -1.88 3.27 -10.35
N LEU A 52 -1.00 3.33 -9.37
CA LEU A 52 0.41 2.94 -9.48
C LEU A 52 0.50 1.46 -9.92
N SER A 53 1.51 1.15 -10.75
CA SER A 53 1.85 -0.24 -11.08
C SER A 53 2.15 -1.03 -9.79
N PRO A 54 1.86 -2.35 -9.72
CA PRO A 54 2.20 -3.17 -8.56
C PRO A 54 3.67 -3.00 -8.12
N GLU A 55 4.58 -2.84 -9.09
CA GLU A 55 6.01 -2.64 -8.83
C GLU A 55 6.28 -1.29 -8.16
N GLU A 56 5.70 -0.21 -8.68
CA GLU A 56 5.82 1.14 -8.11
C GLU A 56 5.22 1.21 -6.70
N GLN A 57 4.12 0.50 -6.45
CA GLN A 57 3.52 0.40 -5.11
C GLN A 57 4.48 -0.30 -4.12
N LEU A 58 5.12 -1.38 -4.54
CA LEU A 58 6.10 -2.07 -3.72
C LEU A 58 7.33 -1.19 -3.45
N GLU A 59 7.80 -0.44 -4.45
CA GLU A 59 8.89 0.51 -4.28
C GLU A 59 8.54 1.65 -3.34
N ALA A 60 7.34 2.23 -3.45
CA ALA A 60 6.83 3.24 -2.54
C ALA A 60 6.76 2.71 -1.09
N LYS A 61 6.26 1.48 -0.90
CA LYS A 61 6.25 0.81 0.41
C LYS A 61 7.68 0.60 0.95
N LYS A 62 8.63 0.19 0.10
CA LYS A 62 10.05 0.04 0.47
C LYS A 62 10.68 1.37 0.88
N ALA A 63 10.41 2.44 0.14
CA ALA A 63 10.92 3.76 0.43
C ALA A 63 10.37 4.31 1.76
N TYR A 64 9.05 4.18 1.96
CA TYR A 64 8.38 4.63 3.18
C TYR A 64 8.80 3.81 4.41
N HIS A 65 8.98 2.49 4.26
CA HIS A 65 9.35 1.59 5.35
C HIS A 65 10.83 1.16 5.35
N LYS A 66 11.74 2.04 4.94
CA LYS A 66 13.18 1.72 4.81
C LYS A 66 13.80 1.11 6.07
N GLU A 67 13.40 1.58 7.26
CA GLU A 67 13.87 1.03 8.54
C GLU A 67 13.47 -0.44 8.72
N ILE A 68 12.21 -0.77 8.46
CA ILE A 68 11.70 -2.15 8.52
C ILE A 68 12.47 -3.03 7.54
N PHE A 69 12.70 -2.53 6.32
CA PHE A 69 13.45 -3.30 5.32
C PHE A 69 14.91 -3.54 5.74
N GLY A 70 15.55 -2.55 6.38
CA GLY A 70 16.90 -2.70 6.94
C GLY A 70 16.96 -3.64 8.16
N LEU A 71 15.94 -3.62 9.03
CA LEU A 71 15.84 -4.51 10.19
C LEU A 71 15.54 -5.96 9.79
N GLY A 72 14.82 -6.15 8.68
CA GLY A 72 14.50 -7.47 8.13
C GLY A 72 15.66 -8.12 7.36
N ASP A 73 16.60 -7.33 6.83
CA ASP A 73 17.76 -7.82 6.08
C ASP A 73 18.72 -8.65 6.95
N ASN A 74 18.68 -9.96 6.73
CA ASN A 74 19.54 -10.96 7.37
C ASN A 74 20.52 -11.60 6.37
N LYS A 75 20.67 -11.06 5.17
CA LYS A 75 21.62 -11.57 4.17
C LYS A 75 23.04 -11.16 4.53
N ASN A 76 24.03 -11.96 4.15
CA ASN A 76 25.46 -11.66 4.33
C ASN A 76 25.84 -11.33 5.79
N MET A 77 25.31 -12.08 6.76
CA MET A 77 25.69 -11.93 8.17
C MET A 77 27.16 -12.28 8.42
N VAL A 78 27.68 -13.23 7.65
CA VAL A 78 29.08 -13.64 7.65
C VAL A 78 29.58 -13.58 6.22
N ILE A 79 30.67 -12.86 6.00
CA ILE A 79 31.35 -12.74 4.71
C ILE A 79 32.69 -13.46 4.85
N ILE A 80 32.88 -14.49 4.04
CA ILE A 80 34.12 -15.28 4.01
C ILE A 80 34.92 -14.81 2.80
N ASN A 81 36.10 -14.24 3.03
CA ASN A 81 36.96 -13.77 1.95
C ASN A 81 37.83 -14.94 1.43
N PRO A 82 37.92 -15.17 0.10
CA PRO A 82 38.75 -16.25 -0.47
C PRO A 82 40.25 -16.14 -0.13
N LEU A 83 40.75 -14.94 0.16
CA LEU A 83 42.14 -14.66 0.55
C LEU A 83 42.40 -14.80 2.06
N GLY A 84 41.45 -15.36 2.81
CA GLY A 84 41.50 -15.51 4.26
C GLY A 84 40.86 -14.32 4.98
N GLY A 85 40.05 -14.62 6.00
CA GLY A 85 39.34 -13.65 6.83
C GLY A 85 37.83 -13.88 6.89
N ILE A 86 37.27 -13.80 8.09
CA ILE A 86 35.83 -13.89 8.35
C ILE A 86 35.39 -12.52 8.86
N ALA A 87 34.53 -11.83 8.11
CA ALA A 87 33.88 -10.60 8.55
C ALA A 87 32.46 -10.91 9.00
N VAL A 88 32.11 -10.51 10.23
CA VAL A 88 30.79 -10.75 10.82
C VAL A 88 30.08 -9.43 11.02
N ASN A 89 28.85 -9.33 10.49
CA ASN A 89 28.00 -8.17 10.71
C ASN A 89 27.15 -8.36 11.97
N ILE A 90 27.63 -7.83 13.09
CA ILE A 90 26.99 -7.97 14.41
C ILE A 90 25.57 -7.37 14.41
N GLN A 91 25.34 -6.26 13.72
CA GLN A 91 24.01 -5.65 13.63
C GLN A 91 23.01 -6.60 12.95
N LYS A 92 23.42 -7.26 11.87
CA LYS A 92 22.56 -8.24 11.18
C LYS A 92 22.33 -9.50 12.00
N LEU A 93 23.33 -9.98 12.73
CA LEU A 93 23.16 -11.07 13.69
C LEU A 93 22.17 -10.69 14.80
N TYR A 94 22.33 -9.50 15.38
CA TYR A 94 21.40 -8.98 16.38
C TYR A 94 19.98 -8.89 15.81
N ASN A 95 19.80 -8.30 14.63
CA ASN A 95 18.52 -8.21 13.96
C ASN A 95 17.91 -9.60 13.67
N HIS A 96 18.73 -10.58 13.32
CA HIS A 96 18.30 -11.95 13.09
C HIS A 96 17.64 -12.54 14.34
N PHE A 97 18.27 -12.43 15.51
CA PHE A 97 17.75 -12.99 16.76
C PHE A 97 16.76 -12.09 17.50
N SER A 98 16.77 -10.79 17.22
CA SER A 98 15.90 -9.84 17.90
C SER A 98 14.42 -10.03 17.56
N ARG A 99 13.55 -9.73 18.54
CA ARG A 99 12.09 -9.70 18.34
C ARG A 99 11.69 -8.68 17.27
N ARG A 100 12.37 -7.53 17.21
CA ARG A 100 12.14 -6.47 16.23
C ARG A 100 12.45 -6.94 14.81
N GLY A 101 13.60 -7.57 14.59
CA GLY A 101 13.94 -8.10 13.26
C GLY A 101 13.05 -9.28 12.85
N LYS A 102 12.60 -10.13 13.79
CA LYS A 102 11.57 -11.15 13.49
C LYS A 102 10.25 -10.51 13.04
N GLY A 103 9.82 -9.44 13.71
CA GLY A 103 8.64 -8.67 13.32
C GLY A 103 8.80 -8.01 11.95
N ALA A 104 9.96 -7.40 11.70
CA ALA A 104 10.28 -6.78 10.41
C ALA A 104 10.22 -7.77 9.25
N ARG A 105 10.79 -8.98 9.42
CA ARG A 105 10.70 -10.05 8.41
C ARG A 105 9.27 -10.54 8.18
N ARG A 106 8.45 -10.57 9.23
CA ARG A 106 7.02 -10.92 9.07
C ARG A 106 6.31 -9.85 8.23
N LEU A 107 6.59 -8.58 8.49
CA LEU A 107 6.00 -7.48 7.74
C LEU A 107 6.49 -7.44 6.28
N GLN A 108 7.77 -7.70 6.03
CA GLN A 108 8.30 -7.87 4.67
C GLN A 108 7.57 -8.97 3.90
N ARG A 109 7.35 -10.14 4.52
CA ARG A 109 6.60 -11.22 3.88
C ARG A 109 5.18 -10.80 3.53
N ILE A 110 4.50 -10.07 4.41
CA ILE A 110 3.16 -9.54 4.13
C ILE A 110 3.21 -8.62 2.91
N PHE A 111 4.21 -7.73 2.80
CA PHE A 111 4.36 -6.88 1.62
C PHE A 111 4.66 -7.66 0.34
N GLU A 112 5.41 -8.76 0.42
CA GLU A 112 5.66 -9.66 -0.71
C GLU A 112 4.38 -10.41 -1.14
N GLU A 113 3.59 -10.89 -0.17
CA GLU A 113 2.29 -11.53 -0.39
C GLU A 113 1.30 -10.55 -1.03
N GLU A 114 1.18 -9.33 -0.49
CA GLU A 114 0.36 -8.25 -1.07
C GLU A 114 0.79 -7.92 -2.50
N TYR A 115 2.09 -7.84 -2.77
CA TYR A 115 2.60 -7.58 -4.11
C TYR A 115 2.24 -8.70 -5.09
N ALA A 116 2.36 -9.96 -4.67
CA ALA A 116 1.94 -11.10 -5.50
C ALA A 116 0.42 -11.05 -5.77
N ASP A 117 -0.37 -10.71 -4.76
CA ASP A 117 -1.81 -10.54 -4.90
C ASP A 117 -2.18 -9.41 -5.87
N ASP A 118 -1.46 -8.28 -5.82
CA ASP A 118 -1.65 -7.14 -6.72
C ASP A 118 -1.30 -7.49 -8.17
N LEU A 119 -0.25 -8.29 -8.39
CA LEU A 119 0.09 -8.82 -9.72
C LEU A 119 -1.02 -9.73 -10.27
N VAL A 120 -1.54 -10.63 -9.44
CA VAL A 120 -2.68 -11.49 -9.83
C VAL A 120 -3.87 -10.61 -10.21
N ASN A 121 -4.23 -9.63 -9.38
CA ASN A 121 -5.36 -8.74 -9.62
C ASN A 121 -5.17 -7.92 -10.90
N ALA A 122 -3.94 -7.45 -11.19
CA ALA A 122 -3.62 -6.71 -12.41
C ALA A 122 -3.83 -7.55 -13.68
N LEU A 123 -3.54 -8.84 -13.63
CA LEU A 123 -3.74 -9.76 -14.76
C LEU A 123 -5.17 -10.30 -14.85
N TRP A 124 -5.83 -10.50 -13.72
CA TRP A 124 -7.13 -11.17 -13.63
C TRP A 124 -8.32 -10.23 -13.80
N ASN A 125 -8.28 -9.05 -13.18
CA ASN A 125 -9.41 -8.10 -13.22
C ASN A 125 -9.81 -7.68 -14.64
N PRO A 126 -8.89 -7.42 -15.58
CA PRO A 126 -9.27 -7.11 -16.96
C PRO A 126 -10.05 -8.25 -17.64
N LEU A 127 -9.72 -9.50 -17.32
CA LEU A 127 -10.42 -10.67 -17.85
C LEU A 127 -11.82 -10.81 -17.25
N LEU A 128 -11.96 -10.51 -15.95
CA LEU A 128 -13.28 -10.46 -15.29
C LEU A 128 -14.19 -9.43 -15.96
N ASP A 129 -13.68 -8.22 -16.18
CA ASP A 129 -14.46 -7.12 -16.75
C ASP A 129 -14.88 -7.38 -18.21
N GLU A 130 -14.05 -8.09 -18.98
CA GLU A 130 -14.31 -8.37 -20.40
C GLU A 130 -15.30 -9.53 -20.61
N TYR A 131 -15.16 -10.62 -19.86
CA TYR A 131 -15.86 -11.88 -20.18
C TYR A 131 -16.98 -12.25 -19.20
N ILE A 132 -16.99 -11.70 -17.98
CA ILE A 132 -17.91 -12.16 -16.94
C ILE A 132 -19.14 -11.26 -16.84
N PRO A 133 -20.36 -11.81 -16.98
CA PRO A 133 -21.61 -11.03 -16.87
C PRO A 133 -22.09 -10.84 -15.42
N LEU A 134 -21.27 -11.16 -14.42
CA LEU A 134 -21.60 -11.02 -13.00
C LEU A 134 -21.38 -9.57 -12.55
N GLN A 135 -22.22 -9.10 -11.63
CA GLN A 135 -22.14 -7.73 -11.11
C GLN A 135 -22.28 -7.73 -9.58
N GLY A 136 -21.77 -6.67 -8.95
CA GLY A 136 -21.88 -6.44 -7.50
C GLY A 136 -21.30 -7.59 -6.66
N ASP A 137 -22.05 -8.00 -5.63
CA ASP A 137 -21.63 -8.99 -4.64
C ASP A 137 -21.27 -10.36 -5.24
N SER A 138 -21.98 -10.77 -6.30
CA SER A 138 -21.71 -12.06 -6.96
C SER A 138 -20.36 -12.06 -7.67
N LEU A 139 -19.99 -10.94 -8.30
CA LEU A 139 -18.67 -10.79 -8.92
C LEU A 139 -17.57 -10.79 -7.86
N GLN A 140 -17.77 -10.06 -6.76
CA GLN A 140 -16.78 -10.01 -5.68
C GLN A 140 -16.55 -11.38 -5.05
N LYS A 141 -17.63 -12.12 -4.77
CA LYS A 141 -17.55 -13.50 -4.27
C LYS A 141 -16.86 -14.43 -5.26
N PHE A 142 -17.23 -14.34 -6.54
CA PHE A 142 -16.59 -15.13 -7.59
C PHE A 142 -15.08 -14.87 -7.66
N SER A 143 -14.68 -13.59 -7.71
CA SER A 143 -13.26 -13.20 -7.75
C SER A 143 -12.49 -13.66 -6.51
N LEU A 144 -13.14 -13.74 -5.34
CA LEU A 144 -12.51 -14.20 -4.11
C LEU A 144 -12.32 -15.73 -4.10
N TYR A 145 -13.33 -16.49 -4.53
CA TYR A 145 -13.31 -17.95 -4.46
C TYR A 145 -12.52 -18.61 -5.59
N PHE A 146 -12.53 -18.01 -6.78
CA PHE A 146 -11.90 -18.56 -7.99
C PHE A 146 -10.67 -17.75 -8.42
N LYS A 147 -9.99 -17.11 -7.46
CA LYS A 147 -8.73 -16.41 -7.73
C LYS A 147 -7.67 -17.45 -8.13
N PRO A 148 -7.06 -17.33 -9.33
CA PRO A 148 -6.00 -18.24 -9.76
C PRO A 148 -4.66 -17.89 -9.11
N ASP A 149 -3.75 -18.86 -9.10
CA ASP A 149 -2.38 -18.66 -8.63
C ASP A 149 -1.57 -17.80 -9.60
N LEU A 150 -0.62 -17.03 -9.05
CA LEU A 150 0.27 -16.16 -9.84
C LEU A 150 1.09 -16.96 -10.86
N ASP A 151 1.61 -18.12 -10.47
CA ASP A 151 2.42 -18.98 -11.34
C ASP A 151 1.63 -19.48 -12.54
N PHE A 152 0.34 -19.82 -12.36
CA PHE A 152 -0.53 -20.19 -13.46
C PHE A 152 -0.73 -19.00 -14.41
N LEU A 153 -1.08 -17.83 -13.88
CA LEU A 153 -1.31 -16.64 -14.70
C LEU A 153 -0.05 -16.18 -15.45
N ALA A 154 1.13 -16.30 -14.86
CA ALA A 154 2.38 -15.89 -15.49
C ALA A 154 2.75 -16.79 -16.68
N ASN A 155 2.48 -18.09 -16.58
CA ASN A 155 2.89 -19.08 -17.58
C ASN A 155 1.79 -19.41 -18.60
N ALA A 156 0.52 -19.28 -18.22
CA ALA A 156 -0.61 -19.63 -19.08
C ALA A 156 -0.78 -18.64 -20.23
N THR A 157 -1.16 -19.16 -21.39
CA THR A 157 -1.58 -18.38 -22.55
C THR A 157 -2.93 -17.69 -22.29
N HIS A 158 -3.25 -16.66 -23.09
CA HIS A 158 -4.54 -15.96 -22.97
C HIS A 158 -5.72 -16.93 -23.05
N TYR A 159 -5.67 -17.90 -23.98
CA TYR A 159 -6.72 -18.89 -24.17
C TYR A 159 -6.93 -19.76 -22.92
N GLU A 160 -5.86 -20.28 -22.33
CA GLU A 160 -5.92 -21.11 -21.12
C GLU A 160 -6.50 -20.33 -19.92
N ARG A 161 -6.20 -19.03 -19.83
CA ARG A 161 -6.79 -18.16 -18.78
C ARG A 161 -8.29 -17.98 -18.99
N VAL A 162 -8.74 -17.78 -20.22
CA VAL A 162 -10.16 -17.67 -20.57
C VAL A 162 -10.88 -19.00 -20.34
N GLU A 163 -10.27 -20.12 -20.72
CA GLU A 163 -10.82 -21.45 -20.46
C GLU A 163 -10.98 -21.72 -18.96
N TYR A 164 -9.94 -21.44 -18.17
CA TYR A 164 -10.01 -21.53 -16.70
C TYR A 164 -11.17 -20.69 -16.13
N MET A 165 -11.34 -19.47 -16.64
CA MET A 165 -12.40 -18.56 -16.23
C MET A 165 -13.80 -19.11 -16.54
N VAL A 166 -14.03 -19.59 -17.75
CA VAL A 166 -15.33 -20.16 -18.16
C VAL A 166 -15.67 -21.39 -17.33
N ASN A 167 -14.70 -22.28 -17.11
CA ASN A 167 -14.88 -23.46 -16.26
C ASN A 167 -15.18 -23.07 -14.81
N SER A 168 -14.49 -22.07 -14.28
CA SER A 168 -14.73 -21.54 -12.93
C SER A 168 -16.12 -20.91 -12.81
N LEU A 169 -16.56 -20.15 -13.81
CA LEU A 169 -17.88 -19.54 -13.83
C LEU A 169 -19.00 -20.58 -13.85
N LYS A 170 -18.82 -21.68 -14.61
CA LYS A 170 -19.75 -22.81 -14.61
C LYS A 170 -19.85 -23.42 -13.21
N ASN A 171 -18.71 -23.74 -12.59
CA ASN A 171 -18.67 -24.33 -11.24
C ASN A 171 -19.31 -23.42 -10.18
N TYR A 172 -19.12 -22.11 -10.30
CA TYR A 172 -19.76 -21.13 -9.42
C TYR A 172 -21.29 -21.19 -9.54
N ARG A 173 -21.83 -21.19 -10.77
CA ARG A 173 -23.28 -21.26 -11.00
C ARG A 173 -23.88 -22.57 -10.50
N ASP A 174 -23.23 -23.69 -10.80
CA ASP A 174 -23.65 -25.01 -10.34
C ASP A 174 -23.73 -25.06 -8.80
N SER A 175 -22.75 -24.44 -8.12
CA SER A 175 -22.72 -24.37 -6.65
C SER A 175 -23.86 -23.51 -6.08
N VAL A 176 -24.17 -22.39 -6.73
CA VAL A 176 -25.28 -21.50 -6.35
C VAL A 176 -26.62 -22.24 -6.49
N ASP A 177 -26.82 -22.96 -7.60
CA ASP A 177 -28.03 -23.74 -7.84
C ASP A 177 -28.24 -24.85 -6.79
N VAL A 178 -27.16 -25.54 -6.42
CA VAL A 178 -27.20 -26.56 -5.35
C VAL A 178 -27.58 -25.94 -4.01
N ILE A 179 -27.04 -24.76 -3.67
CA ILE A 179 -27.37 -24.05 -2.43
C ILE A 179 -28.85 -23.66 -2.43
N HIS A 180 -29.36 -23.09 -3.53
CA HIS A 180 -30.77 -22.71 -3.64
C HIS A 180 -31.70 -23.91 -3.46
N LYS A 181 -31.44 -25.02 -4.16
CA LYS A 181 -32.22 -26.25 -4.03
C LYS A 181 -32.23 -26.77 -2.59
N ASN A 182 -31.08 -26.75 -1.91
CA ASN A 182 -30.98 -27.21 -0.52
C ASN A 182 -31.70 -26.30 0.48
N LEU A 183 -31.82 -25.00 0.17
CA LEU A 183 -32.58 -24.05 0.99
C LEU A 183 -34.09 -24.24 0.79
N GLU A 184 -34.54 -24.47 -0.45
CA GLU A 184 -35.94 -24.77 -0.78
C GLU A 184 -36.41 -26.06 -0.10
N LEU A 185 -35.62 -27.13 -0.15
CA LEU A 185 -35.92 -28.40 0.50
C LEU A 185 -36.04 -28.33 2.04
N LYS A 186 -35.45 -27.31 2.67
CA LYS A 186 -35.57 -27.08 4.13
C LYS A 186 -36.75 -26.18 4.49
N ALA A 187 -37.36 -25.51 3.52
CA ALA A 187 -38.46 -24.57 3.73
C ALA A 187 -39.85 -25.23 3.60
N GLU A 188 -39.94 -26.45 3.05
CA GLU A 188 -41.17 -27.25 3.12
C GLU A 188 -41.32 -27.90 4.52
N PRO A 189 -42.45 -27.70 5.21
CA PRO A 189 -42.71 -28.21 6.57
C PRO A 189 -42.98 -29.72 6.62
#